data_AF-A0A8J2EFC6-F1
#
_entry.id   AF-A0A8J2EFC6-F1
#
_cell.length_a   1.000
_cell.length_b   1.000
_cell.length_c   1.000
_cell.angle_alpha   90.00
_cell.angle_beta   90.00
_cell.angle_gamma   90.00
#
_symmetry.space_group_name_H-M   'P 1'
#
loop_
_entity.id
_entity.type
_entity.pdbx_description
1 polymer ?
#
loop_
_entity_poly.entity_id
_entity_poly.type
_entity_poly.pdbx_seq_one_letter_code
_entity_poly.pdbx_strand_id
1 'polypeptide(L)'
;MDAFFVSVAQRKESAEQKRQAAAVVSGLHGYSEVCSANYAARGLGVRAFYVRQAREICPSLRLIAVTPELLADVENVWKEVYLI
;
A
#
# COMPACT_ATOMS: atom_id res chain seq x y z
N MET A 1 3.42 7.81 8.57
CA MET A 1 2.07 8.08 8.04
C MET A 1 1.52 6.76 7.50
N ASP A 2 0.57 6.20 8.22
CA ASP A 2 0.34 4.75 8.25
C ASP A 2 -0.31 4.15 7.00
N ALA A 3 -1.01 4.96 6.20
CA ALA A 3 -1.61 4.53 4.94
C ALA A 3 -1.23 5.46 3.77
N PHE A 4 -0.11 6.21 3.87
CA PHE A 4 0.16 7.26 2.90
C PHE A 4 0.47 6.70 1.51
N PHE A 5 1.46 5.82 1.39
CA PHE A 5 1.89 5.28 0.09
C PHE A 5 0.74 4.54 -0.60
N VAL A 6 -0.03 3.76 0.15
CA VAL A 6 -1.19 3.05 -0.39
C VAL A 6 -2.31 4.03 -0.76
N SER A 7 -2.53 5.12 -0.02
CA SER A 7 -3.52 6.14 -0.38
C SER A 7 -3.19 6.85 -1.68
N VAL A 8 -1.90 7.13 -1.93
CA VAL A 8 -1.41 7.69 -3.18
C VAL A 8 -1.56 6.68 -4.31
N ALA A 9 -1.11 5.45 -4.10
CA ALA A 9 -1.23 4.38 -5.10
C ALA A 9 -2.68 4.12 -5.52
N GLN A 10 -3.62 4.23 -4.58
CA GLN A 10 -5.04 4.02 -4.86
C GLN A 10 -5.75 5.30 -5.32
N ARG A 11 -5.10 6.47 -5.43
CA ARG A 11 -5.77 7.78 -5.65
C ARG A 11 -6.72 7.75 -6.86
N LYS A 12 -6.28 7.12 -7.96
CA LYS A 12 -7.01 7.01 -9.24
C LYS A 12 -7.93 5.77 -9.35
N GLU A 13 -7.97 4.92 -8.32
CA GLU A 13 -8.83 3.72 -8.32
C GLU A 13 -10.29 4.05 -8.00
N SER A 14 -11.20 3.17 -8.44
CA SER A 14 -12.63 3.24 -8.11
C SER A 14 -12.87 3.06 -6.61
N ALA A 15 -14.04 3.51 -6.13
CA ALA A 15 -14.42 3.33 -4.72
C ALA A 15 -14.48 1.85 -4.32
N GLU A 16 -14.86 0.96 -5.25
CA GLU A 16 -14.89 -0.48 -5.02
C GLU A 16 -13.48 -1.05 -4.86
N GLN A 17 -12.55 -0.68 -5.75
CA GLN A 17 -11.14 -1.08 -5.66
C GLN A 17 -10.47 -0.59 -4.37
N LYS A 18 -10.81 0.63 -3.92
CA LYS A 18 -10.33 1.21 -2.66
C LYS A 18 -10.77 0.43 -1.42
N ARG A 19 -11.91 -0.27 -1.48
CA ARG A 19 -12.44 -1.08 -0.36
C ARG A 19 -11.76 -2.45 -0.23
N GLN A 20 -11.08 -2.92 -1.28
CA GLN A 20 -10.37 -4.19 -1.23
C GLN A 20 -9.09 -4.07 -0.39
N ALA A 21 -8.73 -5.12 0.32
CA ALA A 21 -7.49 -5.18 1.09
C ALA A 21 -6.28 -5.02 0.15
N ALA A 22 -5.49 -3.97 0.36
CA ALA A 22 -4.35 -3.64 -0.47
C ALA A 22 -3.15 -3.17 0.34
N ALA A 23 -1.95 -3.48 -0.14
CA ALA A 23 -0.69 -3.06 0.43
C ALA A 23 0.32 -2.66 -0.64
N VAL A 24 1.02 -1.55 -0.40
CA VAL A 24 2.25 -1.19 -1.11
C VAL A 24 3.41 -1.98 -0.51
N VAL A 25 4.21 -2.59 -1.37
CA VAL A 25 5.30 -3.51 -1.00
C VAL A 25 6.59 -3.15 -1.73
N SER A 26 7.74 -3.42 -1.11
CA SER A 26 9.05 -3.18 -1.72
C SER A 26 9.34 -4.05 -2.95
N GLY A 27 8.58 -5.15 -3.11
CA GLY A 27 8.60 -6.04 -4.26
C GLY A 27 7.53 -7.12 -4.14
N LEU A 28 7.34 -7.95 -5.17
CA LEU A 28 6.28 -8.96 -5.19
C LEU A 28 6.69 -10.32 -4.60
N HIS A 29 7.95 -10.51 -4.22
CA HIS A 29 8.42 -11.76 -3.63
C HIS A 29 8.01 -11.90 -2.16
N GLY A 30 7.97 -13.14 -1.64
CA GLY A 30 7.51 -13.43 -0.28
C GLY A 30 8.34 -12.77 0.83
N TYR A 31 9.63 -12.52 0.58
CA TYR A 31 10.54 -11.83 1.51
C TYR A 31 10.55 -10.29 1.34
N SER A 32 9.70 -9.72 0.49
CA SER A 32 9.60 -8.27 0.38
C SER A 32 8.86 -7.73 1.59
N GLU A 33 9.01 -6.45 1.86
CA GLU A 33 8.38 -5.80 3.01
C GLU A 33 7.08 -5.11 2.61
N VAL A 34 6.09 -5.14 3.51
CA VAL A 34 4.92 -4.29 3.44
C VAL A 34 5.31 -2.88 3.88
N CYS A 35 5.36 -1.94 2.93
CA CYS A 35 5.70 -0.54 3.19
C CYS A 35 4.51 0.25 3.72
N SER A 36 3.31 -0.03 3.23
CA SER A 36 2.07 0.65 3.63
C SER A 36 0.86 -0.23 3.31
N ALA A 37 -0.13 -0.29 4.19
CA ALA A 37 -1.35 -1.07 3.98
C ALA A 37 -2.59 -0.21 4.24
N ASN A 38 -3.65 -0.42 3.43
CA ASN A 38 -4.89 0.34 3.59
C ASN A 38 -5.70 -0.17 4.79
N TYR A 39 -6.74 0.57 5.17
CA TYR A 39 -7.52 0.23 6.36
C TYR A 39 -8.26 -1.10 6.25
N ALA A 40 -8.68 -1.50 5.04
CA ALA A 40 -9.28 -2.82 4.81
C ALA A 40 -8.28 -3.95 5.12
N ALA A 41 -7.03 -3.86 4.66
CA ALA A 41 -5.99 -4.83 4.98
C ALA A 41 -5.62 -4.81 6.48
N ARG A 42 -5.50 -3.62 7.08
CA ARG A 42 -5.17 -3.45 8.50
C ARG A 42 -6.25 -4.01 9.42
N GLY A 43 -7.53 -3.87 9.06
CA GLY A 43 -8.65 -4.46 9.80
C GLY A 43 -8.60 -5.98 9.87
N LEU A 44 -7.92 -6.62 8.92
CA LEU A 44 -7.67 -8.07 8.91
C LEU A 44 -6.39 -8.46 9.68
N GLY A 45 -5.62 -7.49 10.16
CA GLY A 45 -4.37 -7.73 10.90
C GLY A 45 -3.09 -7.58 10.07
N VAL A 46 -3.17 -7.17 8.79
CA VAL A 46 -1.97 -6.89 7.99
C VAL A 46 -1.23 -5.67 8.56
N ARG A 47 0.02 -5.86 8.97
CA ARG A 47 0.93 -4.81 9.45
C ARG A 47 2.25 -4.85 8.67
N ALA A 48 3.24 -4.07 9.11
CA ALA A 48 4.60 -4.08 8.57
C ALA A 48 5.28 -5.44 8.87
N PHE A 49 5.19 -6.34 7.90
CA PHE A 49 5.76 -7.69 7.90
C PHE A 49 6.33 -8.00 6.51
N TYR A 50 6.89 -9.19 6.35
CA TYR A 50 7.14 -9.72 5.00
C TYR A 50 5.83 -10.05 4.27
N VAL A 51 5.84 -9.94 2.94
CA VAL A 51 4.71 -10.26 2.06
C VAL A 51 4.17 -11.66 2.32
N ARG A 52 5.03 -12.65 2.60
CA ARG A 52 4.61 -14.01 2.94
C ARG A 52 3.70 -14.05 4.17
N GLN A 53 4.06 -13.33 5.23
CA GLN A 53 3.30 -13.28 6.49
C GLN A 53 1.99 -12.50 6.28
N ALA A 54 2.04 -11.42 5.49
CA ALA A 54 0.84 -10.68 5.12
C ALA A 54 -0.16 -11.54 4.34
N ARG A 55 0.33 -12.44 3.47
CA ARG A 55 -0.51 -13.40 2.73
C ARG A 55 -1.02 -14.57 3.57
N GLU A 56 -0.32 -14.98 4.62
CA GLU A 56 -0.86 -15.93 5.59
C GLU A 56 -2.09 -15.36 6.31
N ILE A 57 -2.08 -14.06 6.60
CA ILE A 57 -3.21 -13.34 7.23
C ILE A 57 -4.33 -13.07 6.22
N CYS A 58 -3.99 -12.56 5.04
CA CYS A 58 -4.94 -12.22 3.98
C CYS A 58 -4.45 -12.81 2.64
N PRO A 59 -4.87 -14.04 2.29
CA PRO A 59 -4.45 -14.70 1.05
C PRO A 59 -4.83 -13.93 -0.21
N SER A 60 -5.93 -13.17 -0.15
CA SER A 60 -6.43 -12.31 -1.22
C SER A 60 -5.84 -10.89 -1.20
N LEU A 61 -4.78 -10.63 -0.42
CA LEU A 61 -4.18 -9.31 -0.31
C LEU A 61 -3.64 -8.85 -1.67
N ARG A 62 -4.18 -7.72 -2.16
CA ARG A 62 -3.69 -7.10 -3.38
C ARG A 62 -2.36 -6.39 -3.10
N LEU A 63 -1.33 -6.77 -3.85
CA LEU A 63 0.01 -6.20 -3.72
C LEU A 63 0.23 -5.13 -4.79
N ILE A 64 0.75 -3.98 -4.38
CA ILE A 64 1.15 -2.88 -5.25
C ILE A 64 2.66 -2.70 -5.06
N ALA A 65 3.46 -3.03 -6.07
CA ALA A 65 4.90 -2.84 -5.97
C ALA A 65 5.24 -1.35 -5.97
N VAL A 66 6.26 -0.97 -5.20
CA VAL A 66 6.90 0.33 -5.36
C VAL A 66 7.52 0.41 -6.76
N THR A 67 7.20 1.47 -7.50
CA THR A 67 7.81 1.80 -8.80
C THR A 67 8.33 3.24 -8.78
N PRO A 68 9.24 3.62 -9.71
CA PRO A 68 9.69 5.01 -9.83
C PRO A 68 8.53 5.99 -10.00
N GLU A 69 7.50 5.61 -10.75
CA GLU A 69 6.30 6.43 -10.98
C GLU A 69 5.51 6.63 -9.69
N LEU A 70 5.33 5.57 -8.88
CA LEU A 70 4.65 5.70 -7.60
C LEU A 70 5.44 6.60 -6.64
N LEU A 71 6.77 6.53 -6.64
CA LEU A 71 7.60 7.41 -5.80
C LEU A 71 7.48 8.87 -6.23
N ALA A 72 7.47 9.15 -7.53
CA ALA A 72 7.22 10.50 -8.05
C ALA A 72 5.83 11.02 -7.66
N ASP A 73 4.79 10.18 -7.76
CA ASP A 73 3.44 10.53 -7.32
C ASP A 73 3.41 10.82 -5.80
N VAL A 74 4.08 9.99 -4.98
CA VAL A 74 4.20 10.19 -3.52
C VAL A 74 4.88 11.52 -3.20
N GLU A 75 5.97 11.85 -3.88
CA GLU A 75 6.68 13.12 -3.70
C GLU A 75 5.79 14.32 -4.07
N ASN A 76 5.07 14.24 -5.19
CA ASN A 76 4.15 15.29 -5.62
C ASN A 76 3.02 15.50 -4.61
N VAL A 77 2.38 14.43 -4.14
CA VAL A 77 1.32 14.53 -3.11
C VAL A 77 1.89 15.09 -1.81
N TRP A 78 3.10 14.69 -1.43
CA TRP A 78 3.73 15.21 -0.22
C TRP A 78 3.97 16.72 -0.31
N LYS A 79 4.48 17.21 -1.45
CA LYS A 79 4.62 18.65 -1.72
C LYS A 79 3.27 19.38 -1.68
N GLU A 80 2.24 18.83 -2.32
CA GLU A 80 0.88 19.39 -2.33
C GLU A 80 0.25 19.49 -0.94
N VAL A 81 0.51 18.54 -0.05
CA VAL A 81 -0.19 18.46 1.24
C VAL A 81 0.59 19.14 2.36
N TYR A 82 1.93 19.08 2.34
CA TYR A 82 2.76 19.44 3.50
C TYR A 82 3.71 20.62 3.28
N LEU A 83 3.88 21.08 2.05
CA LEU A 83 4.78 22.21 1.72
C LEU A 83 4.05 23.45 1.20
N ILE A 84 2.71 23.48 1.31
CA ILE A 84 1.89 24.68 1.07
C ILE A 84 1.74 25.45 2.37
#